data_AF-A0A941JKQ2-F1
#
_entry.id   AF-A0A941JKQ2-F1
#
_cell.length_a   1.000
_cell.length_b   1.000
_cell.length_c   1.000
_cell.angle_alpha   90.00
_cell.angle_beta   90.00
_cell.angle_gamma   90.00
#
_symmetry.space_group_name_H-M   'P 1'
#
loop_
_entity.id
_entity.type
_entity.pdbx_description
1 polymer ?
#
loop_
_entity_poly.entity_id
_entity_poly.type
_entity_poly.pdbx_seq_one_letter_code
_entity_poly.pdbx_strand_id
1 'polypeptide(L)'
;VCYENGPQCSQDPRWATGGRERLLVIPSERYPASRYGPPFDYVPQNWAGKGSGRPREATAPVAPAYIAPEYLCTGQGGDAGNSCSYTDEGFRYAQDSRIWSVFEVARPVGPMPVWVERERPCGSDRQCLASEATRRKAYDDAYAAYKAQYLQLDARIREFNADFARRLRHNFVYYDVTETVTETRATASD
;
A
#
# COMPACT_ATOMS: atom_id res chain seq x y z
N VAL A 1 -0.46 10.54 15.95
CA VAL A 1 -1.38 11.60 15.45
C VAL A 1 -1.24 11.71 13.94
N CYS A 2 -2.33 11.97 13.23
CA CYS A 2 -2.40 12.04 11.77
C CYS A 2 -3.12 13.30 11.31
N TYR A 3 -2.87 13.75 10.08
CA TYR A 3 -3.75 14.76 9.47
C TYR A 3 -5.08 14.13 9.07
N GLU A 4 -6.17 14.89 9.21
CA GLU A 4 -7.48 14.45 8.73
C GLU A 4 -7.52 14.32 7.21
N ASN A 5 -6.89 15.28 6.50
CA ASN A 5 -6.97 15.40 5.04
C ASN A 5 -5.73 14.85 4.32
N GLY A 6 -5.03 13.90 4.94
CA GLY A 6 -3.88 13.25 4.31
C GLY A 6 -3.31 12.09 5.13
N PRO A 7 -2.55 11.18 4.49
CA PRO A 7 -2.05 9.98 5.14
C PRO A 7 -0.85 10.24 6.07
N GLN A 8 -0.42 11.50 6.21
CA GLN A 8 0.76 11.80 6.99
C GLN A 8 0.44 11.70 8.49
N CYS A 9 1.25 10.91 9.19
CA CYS A 9 1.15 10.65 10.61
C CYS A 9 2.51 10.76 11.29
N SER A 10 2.51 11.08 12.58
CA SER A 10 3.69 11.07 13.45
C SER A 10 3.35 10.50 14.82
N GLN A 11 4.36 9.94 15.48
CA GLN A 11 4.30 9.58 16.90
C GLN A 11 4.42 10.80 17.80
N ASP A 12 5.04 11.88 17.33
CA ASP A 12 5.12 13.15 18.06
C ASP A 12 3.82 13.96 17.87
N PRO A 13 3.01 14.19 18.92
CA PRO A 13 1.80 15.01 18.84
C PRO A 13 2.10 16.49 18.53
N ARG A 14 3.34 16.95 18.73
CA ARG A 14 3.80 18.32 18.44
C ARG A 14 4.18 18.53 16.97
N TRP A 15 4.33 17.45 16.19
CA TRP A 15 4.80 17.46 14.79
C TRP A 15 4.00 18.35 13.83
N ALA A 16 2.74 18.65 14.14
CA ALA A 16 1.92 19.48 13.27
C ALA A 16 2.04 20.97 13.65
N THR A 17 2.67 21.74 12.76
CA THR A 17 2.60 23.21 12.72
C THR A 17 1.68 23.64 11.57
N GLY A 18 0.67 24.48 11.86
CA GLY A 18 -0.18 25.10 10.84
C GLY A 18 -1.55 24.45 10.67
N GLY A 19 -2.55 24.94 11.42
CA GLY A 19 -4.00 24.98 11.10
C GLY A 19 -4.76 23.73 10.65
N ARG A 20 -4.11 22.57 10.46
CA ARG A 20 -4.75 21.35 9.96
C ARG A 20 -5.36 20.56 11.11
N GLU A 21 -6.59 20.09 10.90
CA GLU A 21 -7.26 19.18 11.81
C GLU A 21 -6.49 17.85 11.93
N ARG A 22 -6.47 17.33 13.15
CA ARG A 22 -5.67 16.17 13.54
C ARG A 22 -6.57 15.06 14.04
N LEU A 23 -6.15 13.84 13.74
CA LEU A 23 -6.76 12.62 14.23
C LEU A 23 -5.79 11.90 15.17
N LEU A 24 -6.28 11.48 16.32
CA LEU A 24 -5.60 10.49 17.14
C LEU A 24 -5.89 9.11 16.59
N VAL A 25 -4.83 8.31 16.43
CA VAL A 25 -4.94 6.89 16.09
C VAL A 25 -4.77 6.12 17.39
N ILE A 26 -5.84 5.48 17.87
CA ILE A 26 -5.76 4.59 19.03
C ILE A 26 -4.84 3.40 18.68
N PRO A 27 -3.97 2.90 19.59
CA PRO A 27 -3.13 1.73 19.33
C PRO A 27 -3.91 0.51 18.80
N SER A 28 -3.24 -0.31 17.99
CA SER A 28 -3.76 -1.61 17.54
C SER A 28 -2.98 -2.74 18.21
N GLU A 29 -3.70 -3.71 18.76
CA GLU A 29 -3.09 -4.95 19.26
C GLU A 29 -2.54 -5.81 18.10
N ARG A 30 -3.22 -5.78 16.95
CA ARG A 30 -2.85 -6.57 15.76
C ARG A 30 -1.75 -5.90 14.94
N TYR A 31 -1.71 -4.57 14.92
CA TYR A 31 -0.77 -3.78 14.12
C TYR A 31 0.02 -2.81 14.99
N PRO A 32 1.02 -3.29 15.75
CA PRO A 32 1.79 -2.47 16.68
C PRO A 32 2.55 -1.35 15.96
N ALA A 33 2.58 -0.16 16.59
CA ALA A 33 3.18 1.03 16.02
C ALA A 33 4.71 0.91 15.80
N SER A 34 5.39 0.03 16.54
CA SER A 34 6.82 -0.25 16.36
C SER A 34 7.15 -0.85 14.99
N ARG A 35 6.17 -1.46 14.31
CA ARG A 35 6.32 -2.10 13.01
C ARG A 35 5.55 -1.40 11.90
N TYR A 36 4.29 -1.06 12.19
CA TYR A 36 3.34 -0.52 11.22
C TYR A 36 3.05 0.97 11.44
N GLY A 37 3.61 1.56 12.49
CA GLY A 37 3.29 2.93 12.87
C GLY A 37 4.06 3.96 12.04
N PRO A 38 3.70 5.24 12.21
CA PRO A 38 4.44 6.32 11.59
C PRO A 38 5.88 6.45 12.12
N PRO A 39 6.80 7.01 11.31
CA PRO A 39 6.57 7.40 9.92
C PRO A 39 6.38 6.18 9.01
N PHE A 40 5.45 6.26 8.06
CA PHE A 40 5.24 5.21 7.05
C PHE A 40 6.35 5.26 5.98
N ASP A 41 7.60 5.16 6.40
CA ASP A 41 8.81 5.23 5.57
C ASP A 41 8.94 4.08 4.55
N TYR A 42 8.05 3.10 4.61
CA TYR A 42 7.95 1.97 3.70
C TYR A 42 6.88 2.15 2.60
N VAL A 43 6.33 3.36 2.43
CA VAL A 43 5.37 3.68 1.35
C VAL A 43 5.95 4.71 0.36
N PRO A 44 5.48 4.75 -0.90
CA PRO A 44 5.93 5.74 -1.86
C PRO A 44 5.70 7.17 -1.34
N GLN A 45 6.72 8.03 -1.44
CA GLN A 45 6.69 9.39 -0.86
C GLN A 45 5.56 10.28 -1.41
N ASN A 46 5.05 9.99 -2.60
CA ASN A 46 3.96 10.72 -3.24
C ASN A 46 2.57 10.11 -2.96
N TRP A 47 2.47 9.09 -2.10
CA TRP A 47 1.18 8.62 -1.60
C TRP A 47 0.62 9.66 -0.63
N ALA A 48 -0.07 10.64 -1.17
CA ALA A 48 -1.14 11.34 -0.50
C ALA A 48 -2.43 10.74 -1.04
N GLY A 49 -3.31 10.20 -0.20
CA GLY A 49 -4.63 9.66 -0.61
C GLY A 49 -5.55 10.64 -1.38
N LYS A 50 -5.06 11.83 -1.76
CA LYS A 50 -5.75 12.72 -2.69
C LYS A 50 -5.60 12.22 -4.13
N GLY A 51 -6.68 11.67 -4.67
CA GLY A 51 -6.84 11.48 -6.11
C GLY A 51 -7.69 10.29 -6.51
N SER A 52 -7.96 9.32 -5.63
CA SER A 52 -8.64 8.09 -6.07
C SER A 52 -10.17 8.18 -6.15
N GLY A 53 -10.76 9.36 -5.92
CA GLY A 53 -12.22 9.56 -5.97
C GLY A 53 -13.02 8.73 -4.96
N ARG A 54 -12.36 7.93 -4.12
CA ARG A 54 -12.98 7.04 -3.14
C ARG A 54 -12.71 7.57 -1.73
N PRO A 55 -13.75 8.02 -0.98
CA PRO A 55 -13.59 8.67 0.33
C PRO A 55 -12.79 7.88 1.37
N ARG A 56 -12.79 6.54 1.27
CA ARG A 56 -12.07 5.64 2.20
C ARG A 56 -10.57 5.53 1.93
N GLU A 57 -10.12 5.87 0.73
CA GLU A 57 -8.71 5.81 0.33
C GLU A 57 -7.98 7.13 0.63
N ALA A 58 -8.74 8.23 0.79
CA ALA A 58 -8.21 9.54 1.11
C ALA A 58 -7.51 9.64 2.48
N THR A 59 -7.83 8.73 3.40
CA THR A 59 -7.26 8.66 4.76
C THR A 59 -6.42 7.40 5.00
N ALA A 60 -6.25 6.56 3.98
CA ALA A 60 -5.51 5.31 4.10
C ALA A 60 -3.99 5.58 4.19
N PRO A 61 -3.31 5.15 5.26
CA PRO A 61 -1.89 5.45 5.47
C PRO A 61 -0.97 4.75 4.48
N VAL A 62 -1.40 3.60 3.93
CA VAL A 62 -0.60 2.77 3.03
C VAL A 62 -1.35 2.57 1.72
N ALA A 63 -0.67 2.80 0.60
CA ALA A 63 -1.24 2.64 -0.73
C ALA A 63 -1.53 1.17 -1.07
N PRO A 64 -2.53 0.88 -1.94
CA PRO A 64 -2.74 -0.47 -2.43
C PRO A 64 -1.48 -0.95 -3.19
N ALA A 65 -1.14 -2.23 -3.02
CA ALA A 65 -0.01 -2.84 -3.69
C ALA A 65 -0.32 -3.22 -5.15
N TYR A 66 -1.58 -3.54 -5.41
CA TYR A 66 -2.07 -3.97 -6.71
C TYR A 66 -3.18 -3.04 -7.19
N ILE A 67 -3.06 -2.57 -8.44
CA ILE A 67 -4.08 -1.77 -9.13
C ILE A 67 -4.66 -2.67 -10.22
N ALA A 68 -5.95 -3.00 -10.09
CA ALA A 68 -6.65 -3.76 -11.13
C ALA A 68 -6.83 -2.89 -12.37
N PRO A 69 -6.71 -3.47 -13.58
CA PRO A 69 -7.06 -2.75 -14.79
C PRO A 69 -8.56 -2.42 -14.76
N GLU A 70 -8.92 -1.22 -15.18
CA GLU A 70 -10.31 -0.76 -15.14
C GLU A 70 -10.66 -0.09 -16.47
N TYR A 71 -11.82 -0.44 -17.04
CA TYR A 71 -12.40 0.23 -18.19
C TYR A 71 -13.67 0.95 -17.74
N LEU A 72 -13.63 2.27 -17.75
CA LEU A 72 -14.73 3.12 -17.30
C LEU A 72 -15.17 4.03 -18.43
N CYS A 73 -16.44 3.91 -18.82
CA CYS A 73 -17.10 4.90 -19.65
C CYS A 73 -17.97 5.79 -18.75
N THR A 74 -17.62 7.07 -18.68
CA THR A 74 -18.42 8.08 -17.98
C THR A 74 -19.16 8.94 -18.99
N GLY A 75 -20.45 9.15 -18.76
CA GLY A 75 -21.33 9.90 -19.66
C GLY A 75 -22.78 9.47 -19.46
N GLN A 76 -23.71 10.40 -19.65
CA GLN A 76 -25.15 10.13 -19.47
C GLN A 76 -25.76 9.39 -20.68
N GLY A 77 -24.95 9.10 -21.71
CA GLY A 77 -25.40 8.67 -23.04
C GLY A 77 -26.07 9.81 -23.81
N GLY A 78 -26.02 9.76 -25.15
CA GLY A 78 -26.59 10.77 -26.06
C GLY A 78 -25.54 11.65 -26.76
N ASP A 79 -25.99 12.76 -27.35
CA ASP A 79 -25.19 13.64 -28.23
C ASP A 79 -23.96 14.29 -27.55
N ALA A 80 -23.86 14.20 -26.22
CA ALA A 80 -22.72 14.68 -25.43
C ALA A 80 -21.49 13.75 -25.46
N GLY A 81 -21.64 12.53 -26.00
CA GLY A 81 -20.58 11.53 -26.07
C GLY A 81 -20.30 10.83 -24.72
N ASN A 82 -19.74 9.63 -24.80
CA ASN A 82 -19.16 8.94 -23.64
C ASN A 82 -17.66 9.17 -23.64
N SER A 83 -17.09 9.56 -22.49
CA SER A 83 -15.64 9.49 -22.29
C SER A 83 -15.30 8.13 -21.71
N CYS A 84 -14.71 7.27 -22.53
CA CYS A 84 -14.18 5.99 -22.08
C CYS A 84 -12.70 6.15 -21.72
N SER A 85 -12.32 5.64 -20.56
CA SER A 85 -10.96 5.63 -20.05
C SER A 85 -10.55 4.21 -19.68
N TYR A 86 -9.28 3.91 -19.92
CA TYR A 86 -8.66 2.65 -19.55
C TYR A 86 -7.54 2.95 -18.56
N THR A 87 -7.55 2.24 -17.43
CA THR A 87 -6.47 2.24 -16.47
C THR A 87 -5.74 0.92 -16.59
N ASP A 88 -4.43 0.97 -16.83
CA ASP A 88 -3.59 -0.22 -16.90
C ASP A 88 -3.49 -0.90 -15.52
N GLU A 89 -3.20 -2.20 -15.54
CA GLU A 89 -2.80 -2.94 -14.34
C GLU A 89 -1.50 -2.37 -13.77
N GLY A 90 -1.40 -2.29 -12.44
CA GLY A 90 -0.25 -1.66 -11.78
C GLY A 90 0.25 -2.42 -10.56
N PHE A 91 1.59 -2.45 -10.42
CA PHE A 91 2.32 -3.02 -9.29
C PHE A 91 3.10 -1.91 -8.58
N ARG A 92 2.64 -1.47 -7.41
CA ARG A 92 3.10 -0.20 -6.83
C ARG A 92 4.48 -0.26 -6.18
N TYR A 93 4.79 -1.38 -5.53
CA TYR A 93 5.96 -1.49 -4.68
C TYR A 93 7.12 -2.19 -5.39
N ALA A 94 8.32 -1.63 -5.27
CA ALA A 94 9.53 -2.30 -5.72
C ALA A 94 9.79 -3.56 -4.88
N GLN A 95 10.49 -4.53 -5.44
CA GLN A 95 10.68 -5.85 -4.81
C GLN A 95 11.56 -5.78 -3.55
N ASP A 96 12.43 -4.78 -3.47
CA ASP A 96 13.32 -4.49 -2.35
C ASP A 96 12.69 -3.53 -1.32
N SER A 97 11.48 -3.04 -1.55
CA SER A 97 10.78 -2.15 -0.63
C SER A 97 10.55 -2.82 0.74
N ARG A 98 10.76 -2.08 1.82
CA ARG A 98 10.59 -2.60 3.19
C ARG A 98 9.17 -3.10 3.47
N ILE A 99 8.17 -2.67 2.70
CA ILE A 99 6.76 -3.05 2.89
C ILE A 99 6.54 -4.57 2.93
N TRP A 100 7.28 -5.34 2.11
CA TRP A 100 7.18 -6.80 2.08
C TRP A 100 7.48 -7.39 3.46
N SER A 101 8.57 -6.93 4.08
CA SER A 101 8.95 -7.35 5.43
C SER A 101 8.03 -6.80 6.52
N VAL A 102 7.49 -5.58 6.36
CA VAL A 102 6.53 -5.00 7.31
C VAL A 102 5.26 -5.84 7.36
N PHE A 103 4.77 -6.33 6.23
CA PHE A 103 3.54 -7.12 6.16
C PHE A 103 3.75 -8.65 6.15
N GLU A 104 4.98 -9.12 6.28
CA GLU A 104 5.33 -10.56 6.28
C GLU A 104 4.88 -11.29 5.01
N VAL A 105 4.97 -10.59 3.88
CA VAL A 105 4.65 -11.18 2.57
C VAL A 105 5.94 -11.41 1.83
N ALA A 106 6.06 -12.58 1.20
CA ALA A 106 7.20 -12.87 0.34
C ALA A 106 7.22 -11.88 -0.82
N ARG A 107 8.38 -11.27 -1.07
CA ARG A 107 8.56 -10.46 -2.28
C ARG A 107 8.55 -11.36 -3.52
N PRO A 108 8.09 -10.88 -4.68
CA PRO A 108 8.21 -11.62 -5.93
C PRO A 108 9.68 -11.93 -6.25
N VAL A 109 9.92 -13.06 -6.93
CA VAL A 109 11.25 -13.53 -7.31
C VAL A 109 11.55 -13.06 -8.74
N GLY A 110 12.60 -12.25 -8.89
CA GLY A 110 13.02 -11.72 -10.20
C GLY A 110 12.08 -10.63 -10.75
N PRO A 111 12.50 -9.89 -11.78
CA PRO A 111 11.75 -8.74 -12.28
C PRO A 111 10.35 -9.13 -12.80
N MET A 112 9.47 -8.14 -12.96
CA MET A 112 8.17 -8.33 -13.61
C MET A 112 8.37 -9.03 -14.97
N PRO A 113 7.70 -10.18 -15.20
CA PRO A 113 7.75 -10.86 -16.50
C PRO A 113 7.23 -9.94 -17.60
N VAL A 114 7.99 -9.83 -18.70
CA VAL A 114 7.61 -9.06 -19.88
C VAL A 114 7.44 -10.02 -21.05
N TRP A 115 6.28 -9.98 -21.69
CA TRP A 115 6.07 -10.72 -22.93
C TRP A 115 6.79 -10.01 -24.07
N VAL A 116 7.71 -10.73 -24.72
CA VAL A 116 8.38 -10.25 -25.92
C VAL A 116 7.86 -11.05 -27.11
N GLU A 117 7.17 -10.37 -28.02
CA GLU A 117 6.72 -10.97 -29.27
C GLU A 117 7.89 -11.45 -30.12
N ARG A 118 7.65 -12.46 -30.95
CA ARG A 118 8.66 -12.90 -31.91
C ARG A 118 8.81 -11.83 -32.99
N GLU A 119 10.05 -11.58 -33.41
CA GLU A 119 10.33 -10.71 -34.56
C GLU A 119 9.67 -11.22 -35.86
N ARG A 120 9.54 -12.55 -35.99
CA ARG A 120 8.88 -13.19 -37.12
C ARG A 120 7.75 -14.11 -36.64
N PRO A 121 6.53 -13.97 -37.19
CA PRO A 121 5.42 -14.83 -36.86
C PRO A 121 5.68 -16.26 -37.34
N CYS A 122 5.12 -17.25 -36.65
CA CYS A 122 5.34 -18.66 -36.95
C CYS A 122 4.66 -19.15 -38.25
N GLY A 123 3.69 -18.42 -38.79
CA GLY A 123 2.90 -18.90 -39.92
C GLY A 123 2.27 -20.26 -39.62
N SER A 124 2.43 -21.21 -40.54
CA SER A 124 1.96 -22.60 -40.41
C SER A 124 3.02 -23.58 -39.91
N ASP A 125 4.21 -23.12 -39.52
CA ASP A 125 5.26 -23.98 -39.00
C ASP A 125 4.86 -24.56 -37.63
N ARG A 126 4.60 -25.86 -37.61
CA ARG A 126 4.12 -26.59 -36.44
C ARG A 126 5.13 -26.62 -35.28
N GLN A 127 6.43 -26.70 -35.58
CA GLN A 127 7.46 -26.67 -34.55
C GLN A 127 7.57 -25.28 -33.94
N CYS A 128 7.49 -24.25 -34.78
CA CYS A 128 7.47 -22.85 -34.35
C CYS A 128 6.27 -22.59 -33.42
N LEU A 129 5.05 -22.96 -33.82
CA LEU A 129 3.83 -22.79 -33.03
C LEU A 129 3.91 -23.52 -31.69
N ALA A 130 4.44 -24.75 -31.65
CA ALA A 130 4.64 -25.49 -30.41
C ALA A 130 5.61 -24.77 -29.46
N SER A 131 6.74 -24.25 -29.98
CA SER A 131 7.69 -23.48 -29.18
C SER A 131 7.10 -22.18 -28.64
N GLU A 132 6.24 -21.51 -29.40
CA GLU A 132 5.56 -20.29 -28.99
C GLU A 132 4.53 -20.56 -27.90
N ALA A 133 3.77 -21.65 -28.01
CA ALA A 133 2.85 -22.09 -26.96
C ALA A 133 3.60 -22.38 -25.64
N THR A 134 4.76 -23.04 -25.70
CA THR A 134 5.62 -23.26 -24.51
C THR A 134 6.12 -21.94 -23.91
N ARG A 135 6.60 -21.00 -24.74
CA ARG A 135 7.02 -19.67 -24.28
C ARG A 135 5.89 -18.89 -23.65
N ARG A 136 4.71 -18.90 -24.26
CA ARG A 136 3.50 -18.25 -23.74
C ARG A 136 3.13 -18.82 -22.38
N LYS A 137 3.07 -20.14 -22.26
CA LYS A 137 2.78 -20.80 -21.00
C LYS A 137 3.79 -20.44 -19.90
N ALA A 138 5.09 -20.45 -20.22
CA ALA A 138 6.12 -20.08 -19.25
C ALA A 138 5.99 -18.62 -18.79
N TYR A 139 5.65 -17.71 -19.71
CA TYR A 139 5.36 -16.32 -19.37
C TYR A 139 4.12 -16.20 -18.48
N ASP A 140 3.02 -16.86 -18.83
CA ASP A 140 1.76 -16.78 -18.07
C ASP A 140 1.94 -17.34 -16.65
N ASP A 141 2.64 -18.48 -16.51
CA ASP A 141 2.93 -19.09 -15.22
C ASP A 141 3.81 -18.15 -14.35
N ALA A 142 4.84 -17.53 -14.94
CA ALA A 142 5.70 -16.56 -14.24
C ALA A 142 4.93 -15.28 -13.85
N TYR A 143 4.09 -14.77 -14.75
CA TYR A 143 3.26 -13.58 -14.51
C TYR A 143 2.25 -13.82 -13.38
N ALA A 144 1.59 -14.98 -13.39
CA ALA A 144 0.65 -15.37 -12.35
C ALA A 144 1.34 -15.48 -10.98
N ALA A 145 2.54 -16.08 -10.92
CA ALA A 145 3.32 -16.18 -9.70
C ALA A 145 3.76 -14.79 -9.19
N TYR A 146 4.19 -13.90 -10.08
CA TYR A 146 4.56 -12.52 -9.75
C TYR A 146 3.35 -11.75 -9.17
N LYS A 147 2.21 -11.81 -9.87
CA LYS A 147 0.95 -11.15 -9.46
C LYS A 147 0.42 -11.66 -8.13
N ALA A 148 0.51 -12.96 -7.86
CA ALA A 148 0.01 -13.56 -6.62
C ALA A 148 0.62 -12.92 -5.37
N GLN A 149 1.91 -12.58 -5.40
CA GLN A 149 2.58 -11.93 -4.26
C GLN A 149 2.04 -10.51 -4.01
N TYR A 150 1.78 -9.75 -5.07
CA TYR A 150 1.18 -8.41 -4.94
C TYR A 150 -0.27 -8.48 -4.45
N LEU A 151 -1.06 -9.45 -4.89
CA LEU A 151 -2.42 -9.65 -4.39
C LEU A 151 -2.42 -10.02 -2.89
N GLN A 152 -1.47 -10.85 -2.46
CA GLN A 152 -1.31 -11.18 -1.04
C GLN A 152 -0.92 -9.95 -0.21
N LEU A 153 0.04 -9.16 -0.68
CA LEU A 153 0.42 -7.91 -0.02
C LEU A 153 -0.75 -6.92 0.03
N ASP A 154 -1.49 -6.77 -1.06
CA ASP A 154 -2.64 -5.88 -1.16
C ASP A 154 -3.73 -6.25 -0.16
N ALA A 155 -4.03 -7.53 -0.01
CA ALA A 155 -4.98 -8.00 1.00
C ALA A 155 -4.56 -7.60 2.43
N ARG A 156 -3.27 -7.79 2.78
CA ARG A 156 -2.74 -7.40 4.10
C ARG A 156 -2.78 -5.89 4.32
N ILE A 157 -2.48 -5.10 3.29
CA ILE A 157 -2.58 -3.64 3.33
C ILE A 157 -4.02 -3.19 3.54
N ARG A 158 -4.99 -3.78 2.83
CA ARG A 158 -6.42 -3.45 2.98
C ARG A 158 -6.92 -3.73 4.39
N GLU A 159 -6.52 -4.86 4.98
CA GLU A 159 -6.86 -5.19 6.37
C GLU A 159 -6.28 -4.18 7.37
N PHE A 160 -5.01 -3.81 7.19
CA PHE A 160 -4.36 -2.79 8.02
C PHE A 160 -5.03 -1.42 7.88
N ASN A 161 -5.30 -0.97 6.66
CA ASN A 161 -5.95 0.31 6.41
C ASN A 161 -7.37 0.36 6.98
N ALA A 162 -8.12 -0.75 6.88
CA ALA A 162 -9.45 -0.84 7.49
C ALA A 162 -9.38 -0.79 9.02
N ASP A 163 -8.39 -1.44 9.63
CA ASP A 163 -8.13 -1.35 11.07
C ASP A 163 -7.75 0.06 11.51
N PHE A 164 -6.83 0.69 10.78
CA PHE A 164 -6.41 2.07 11.00
C PHE A 164 -7.58 3.05 10.95
N ALA A 165 -8.41 2.97 9.91
CA ALA A 165 -9.56 3.86 9.72
C ALA A 165 -10.56 3.78 10.88
N ARG A 166 -10.81 2.59 11.43
CA ARG A 166 -11.72 2.39 12.58
C ARG A 166 -11.20 3.01 13.88
N ARG A 167 -9.88 3.24 13.98
CA ARG A 167 -9.21 3.73 15.20
C ARG A 167 -8.92 5.23 15.19
N LEU A 168 -9.28 5.94 14.12
CA LEU A 168 -9.15 7.40 14.04
C LEU A 168 -10.18 8.08 14.95
N ARG A 169 -9.76 9.14 15.65
CA ARG A 169 -10.59 9.97 16.54
C ARG A 169 -10.29 11.45 16.32
N HIS A 170 -11.33 12.25 16.07
CA HIS A 170 -11.23 13.71 15.89
C HIS A 170 -11.11 14.44 17.24
N ASN A 171 -11.94 14.04 18.22
CA ASN A 171 -12.01 14.70 19.51
C ASN A 171 -11.12 13.96 20.52
N PHE A 172 -9.92 14.47 20.75
CA PHE A 172 -9.02 13.94 21.76
C PHE A 172 -8.32 15.07 22.52
N VAL A 173 -7.99 14.80 23.78
CA VAL A 173 -7.11 15.60 24.61
C VAL A 173 -5.85 14.77 24.84
N TYR A 174 -4.68 15.37 24.75
CA TYR A 174 -3.42 14.73 25.13
C TYR A 174 -2.81 15.51 26.28
N TYR A 175 -2.21 14.79 27.23
CA TYR A 175 -1.43 15.35 28.31
C TYR A 175 0.03 15.05 28.05
N ASP A 176 0.86 16.08 28.15
CA ASP A 176 2.31 15.97 28.05
C ASP A 176 2.86 16.00 29.47
N VAL A 177 3.26 14.84 29.98
CA VAL A 177 3.63 14.66 31.38
C VAL A 177 5.10 14.28 31.46
N THR A 178 5.85 14.94 32.33
CA THR A 178 7.22 14.56 32.66
C THR A 178 7.20 13.59 33.84
N GLU A 179 7.53 12.32 33.60
CA GLU A 179 7.72 11.34 34.66
C GLU A 179 9.16 11.39 35.19
N THR A 180 9.32 11.55 36.51
CA THR A 180 10.61 11.45 37.17
C THR A 180 10.63 10.17 37.99
N VAL A 181 11.44 9.19 37.59
CA VAL A 181 11.62 7.92 38.32
C VAL A 181 12.83 8.04 39.23
N THR A 182 12.62 7.98 40.54
CA THR A 182 13.70 8.00 41.54
C THR A 182 13.84 6.62 42.18
N GLU A 183 14.92 5.90 41.88
CA GLU A 183 15.26 4.63 42.54
C GLU A 183 16.20 4.90 43.71
N THR A 184 15.81 4.50 44.93
CA THR A 184 16.65 4.62 46.12
C THR A 184 17.08 3.24 46.57
N ARG A 185 18.38 2.94 46.45
CA ARG A 185 18.96 1.66 46.90
C ARG A 185 19.74 1.87 48.20
N ALA A 186 19.26 1.30 49.31
CA ALA A 186 20.01 1.26 50.55
C ALA A 186 21.17 0.25 50.42
N THR A 187 22.39 0.69 50.71
CA THR A 187 23.59 -0.16 50.76
C THR A 187 24.25 -0.01 52.13
N ALA A 188 23.70 -0.68 53.15
CA ALA A 188 24.41 -0.96 54.38
C ALA A 188 23.78 -2.16 55.11
N SER A 189 24.64 -3.06 55.58
CA SER A 189 24.38 -4.09 56.59
C SER A 189 25.41 -3.89 57.70
N ASP A 190 24.95 -3.92 58.96
CA ASP A 190 25.74 -3.72 60.19
C ASP A 190 26.95 -4.67 60.34
#